data_AF-A0A5Q3HDP0-F1
#
_entry.id   AF-A0A5Q3HDP0-F1
#
_cell.length_a   1.000
_cell.length_b   1.000
_cell.length_c   1.000
_cell.angle_alpha   90.00
_cell.angle_beta   90.00
_cell.angle_gamma   90.00
#
_symmetry.space_group_name_H-M   'P 1'
#
loop_
_entity.id
_entity.type
_entity.pdbx_description
1 polymer ?
#
loop_
_entity_poly.entity_id
_entity_poly.type
_entity_poly.pdbx_seq_one_letter_code
_entity_poly.pdbx_strand_id
1 'polypeptide(L)'
;MKRRLLLATSLATAARIALGGAAYFALFGARAQPSYTVTTAQLQDAIAKRFPMRKRAQGILDITVQAPQLRMMPAQNRLGAVMAVEAGGQALRNTYPGTFDLDFALRYEASDMTIRAHELKVNALQFDSLPPQASMLLGSYGPQLAEQALQGAVLHTLKPQDLALPDSMGVQPSTITVTAKGLVIAFVNKPMS
;
A
#
# COMPACT_ATOMS: atom_id res chain seq x y z
N MET A 1 17.94 35.55 -63.69
CA MET A 1 17.89 34.69 -64.90
C MET A 1 19.23 33.98 -65.05
N LYS A 2 19.31 32.67 -64.75
CA LYS A 2 20.28 31.72 -65.35
C LYS A 2 19.80 30.32 -65.02
N ARG A 3 19.48 29.59 -66.09
CA ARG A 3 18.74 28.33 -66.13
C ARG A 3 19.73 27.17 -66.18
N ARG A 4 19.44 26.16 -65.36
CA ARG A 4 19.32 24.71 -65.66
C ARG A 4 20.49 23.95 -66.30
N LEU A 5 20.83 22.87 -65.58
CA LEU A 5 21.06 21.48 -65.99
C LEU A 5 22.16 21.16 -67.00
N LEU A 6 22.94 20.11 -66.69
CA LEU A 6 22.99 18.79 -67.38
C LEU A 6 24.07 17.96 -66.64
N LEU A 7 23.70 16.89 -65.91
CA LEU A 7 23.66 15.48 -66.33
C LEU A 7 25.04 14.89 -66.69
N ALA A 8 25.54 13.98 -65.83
CA ALA A 8 26.44 12.90 -66.23
C ALA A 8 26.26 11.71 -65.29
N THR A 9 25.62 10.67 -65.81
CA THR A 9 25.49 9.33 -65.23
C THR A 9 26.71 8.48 -65.63
N SER A 10 27.26 7.69 -64.71
CA SER A 10 27.99 6.47 -65.06
C SER A 10 27.88 5.41 -63.96
N LEU A 11 27.54 4.21 -64.41
CA LEU A 11 27.40 2.94 -63.70
C LEU A 11 28.77 2.39 -63.29
N ALA A 12 28.88 1.79 -62.10
CA ALA A 12 29.71 0.59 -61.90
C ALA A 12 29.32 -0.17 -60.62
N THR A 13 28.79 -1.37 -60.82
CA THR A 13 28.57 -2.47 -59.87
C THR A 13 29.85 -2.98 -59.21
N ALA A 14 29.84 -3.23 -57.89
CA ALA A 14 30.70 -4.24 -57.27
C ALA A 14 30.18 -4.74 -55.89
N ALA A 15 30.00 -6.06 -55.82
CA ALA A 15 30.29 -6.99 -54.73
C ALA A 15 29.54 -6.93 -53.37
N ARG A 16 28.91 -8.07 -53.05
CA ARG A 16 28.37 -8.47 -51.76
C ARG A 16 29.48 -9.02 -50.84
N ILE A 17 29.50 -8.59 -49.56
CA ILE A 17 30.06 -9.31 -48.39
C ILE A 17 29.14 -8.90 -47.21
N ALA A 18 28.14 -9.68 -46.80
CA ALA A 18 28.18 -10.81 -45.87
C ALA A 18 28.69 -10.47 -44.44
N LEU A 19 27.76 -10.58 -43.48
CA LEU A 19 27.95 -10.86 -42.04
C LEU A 19 28.64 -9.82 -41.14
N GLY A 20 27.87 -9.35 -40.16
CA GLY A 20 28.32 -9.34 -38.77
C GLY A 20 28.52 -7.98 -38.11
N GLY A 21 27.72 -7.73 -37.07
CA GLY A 21 28.19 -7.01 -35.88
C GLY A 21 28.15 -5.49 -35.94
N ALA A 22 27.06 -4.93 -35.43
CA ALA A 22 27.10 -4.12 -34.20
C ALA A 22 25.74 -3.43 -34.07
N ALA A 23 24.83 -4.11 -33.38
CA ALA A 23 23.75 -3.44 -32.66
C ALA A 23 24.41 -2.46 -31.68
N TYR A 24 24.57 -1.21 -32.10
CA TYR A 24 25.07 -0.14 -31.25
C TYR A 24 23.97 0.21 -30.23
N PHE A 25 24.03 -0.51 -29.11
CA PHE A 25 23.77 0.00 -27.76
C PHE A 25 22.45 0.73 -27.52
N ALA A 26 21.33 0.00 -27.63
CA ALA A 26 20.21 0.22 -26.72
C ALA A 26 20.52 -0.45 -25.37
N LEU A 27 21.59 -0.03 -24.68
CA LEU A 27 21.78 -0.39 -23.27
C LEU A 27 20.92 0.56 -22.44
N PHE A 28 19.67 0.15 -22.29
CA PHE A 28 18.80 0.53 -21.19
C PHE A 28 19.50 0.21 -19.86
N GLY A 29 20.32 1.15 -19.40
CA GLY A 29 20.77 1.22 -18.02
C GLY A 29 19.73 1.95 -17.17
N ALA A 30 18.46 1.55 -17.22
CA ALA A 30 17.53 1.88 -16.16
C ALA A 30 18.06 1.14 -14.92
N ARG A 31 18.94 1.80 -14.15
CA ARG A 31 19.40 1.30 -12.86
C ARG A 31 18.14 1.07 -12.04
N ALA A 32 17.73 -0.18 -11.89
CA ALA A 32 16.59 -0.56 -11.06
C ALA A 32 16.88 0.02 -9.67
N GLN A 33 16.10 1.01 -9.27
CA GLN A 33 16.23 1.59 -7.94
C GLN A 33 16.00 0.46 -6.93
N PRO A 34 16.83 0.37 -5.88
CA PRO A 34 16.58 -0.60 -4.82
C PRO A 34 15.14 -0.42 -4.35
N SER A 35 14.42 -1.53 -4.24
CA SER A 35 13.05 -1.56 -3.77
C SER A 35 12.81 -2.82 -2.94
N TYR A 36 11.93 -2.70 -1.96
CA TYR A 36 11.54 -3.81 -1.09
C TYR A 36 10.06 -4.11 -1.28
N THR A 37 9.73 -5.39 -1.44
CA THR A 37 8.36 -5.81 -1.70
C THR A 37 7.79 -6.56 -0.50
N VAL A 38 6.60 -6.16 -0.07
CA VAL A 38 5.79 -6.88 0.93
C VAL A 38 4.57 -7.45 0.22
N THR A 39 4.37 -8.76 0.31
CA THR A 39 3.24 -9.42 -0.35
C THR A 39 1.92 -9.19 0.39
N THR A 40 0.79 -9.31 -0.30
CA THR A 40 -0.55 -9.27 0.32
C THR A 40 -0.68 -10.26 1.49
N ALA A 41 -0.17 -11.49 1.34
CA ALA A 41 -0.23 -12.51 2.39
C ALA A 41 0.55 -12.09 3.64
N GLN A 42 1.76 -11.54 3.47
CA GLN A 42 2.57 -11.05 4.60
C GLN A 42 1.85 -9.92 5.35
N LEU A 43 1.22 -8.99 4.64
CA LEU A 43 0.43 -7.92 5.27
C LEU A 43 -0.78 -8.48 6.02
N GLN A 44 -1.48 -9.44 5.41
CA GLN A 44 -2.64 -10.11 5.99
C GLN A 44 -2.27 -10.86 7.28
N ASP A 45 -1.15 -11.58 7.28
CA ASP A 45 -0.64 -12.29 8.46
C ASP A 45 -0.17 -11.33 9.56
N ALA A 46 0.49 -10.23 9.17
CA ALA A 46 0.97 -9.23 10.11
C ALA A 46 -0.18 -8.55 10.86
N ILE A 47 -1.23 -8.15 10.13
CA ILE A 47 -2.39 -7.51 10.75
C ILE A 47 -3.22 -8.49 11.58
N ALA A 48 -3.39 -9.74 11.10
CA ALA A 48 -4.23 -10.75 11.76
C ALA A 48 -3.76 -11.07 13.20
N LYS A 49 -2.45 -10.99 13.47
CA LYS A 49 -1.87 -11.22 14.81
C LYS A 49 -2.40 -10.30 15.91
N ARG A 50 -2.97 -9.15 15.55
CA ARG A 50 -3.51 -8.17 16.49
C ARG A 50 -4.98 -8.42 16.85
N PHE A 51 -5.61 -9.39 16.20
CA PHE A 51 -7.03 -9.69 16.33
C PHE A 51 -7.23 -11.08 16.96
N PRO A 52 -8.38 -11.32 17.62
CA PRO A 52 -9.49 -10.39 17.82
C PRO A 52 -9.13 -9.25 18.79
N MET A 53 -9.72 -8.08 18.56
CA MET A 53 -9.48 -6.88 19.36
C MET A 53 -10.78 -6.44 20.03
N ARG A 54 -10.78 -6.30 21.36
CA ARG A 54 -11.93 -5.82 22.13
C ARG A 54 -11.76 -4.36 22.50
N LYS A 55 -12.79 -3.55 22.27
CA LYS A 55 -12.84 -2.13 22.62
C LYS A 55 -14.09 -1.83 23.43
N ARG A 56 -13.93 -1.02 24.48
CA ARG A 56 -15.07 -0.52 25.25
C ARG A 56 -15.42 0.88 24.77
N ALA A 57 -16.65 1.04 24.30
CA ALA A 57 -17.23 2.34 23.99
C ALA A 57 -18.03 2.83 25.21
N GLN A 58 -17.69 4.01 25.71
CA GLN A 58 -18.43 4.67 26.82
C GLN A 58 -18.63 3.81 28.09
N GLY A 59 -17.77 2.79 28.32
CA GLY A 59 -17.74 1.97 29.53
C GLY A 59 -18.85 0.92 29.69
N ILE A 60 -19.90 0.96 28.87
CA ILE A 60 -21.07 0.05 28.96
C ILE A 60 -21.30 -0.78 27.70
N LEU A 61 -20.65 -0.41 26.60
CA LEU A 61 -20.75 -1.05 25.29
C LEU A 61 -19.40 -1.68 24.96
N ASP A 62 -19.43 -2.96 24.59
CA ASP A 62 -18.25 -3.72 24.17
C ASP A 62 -18.35 -4.02 22.68
N ILE A 63 -17.30 -3.69 21.94
CA ILE A 63 -17.16 -3.99 20.51
C ILE A 63 -15.99 -4.94 20.34
N THR A 64 -16.26 -6.13 19.82
CA THR A 64 -15.22 -7.08 19.40
C THR A 64 -15.02 -6.95 17.91
N VAL A 65 -13.79 -6.71 17.50
CA VAL A 65 -13.39 -6.59 16.10
C VAL A 65 -12.59 -7.85 15.73
N GLN A 66 -12.97 -8.50 14.64
CA GLN A 66 -12.29 -9.69 14.13
C GLN A 66 -11.16 -9.32 13.17
N ALA A 67 -10.35 -10.33 12.79
CA ALA A 67 -9.26 -10.13 11.86
C ALA A 67 -9.77 -9.55 10.52
N PRO A 68 -9.16 -8.45 10.02
CA PRO A 68 -9.62 -7.81 8.80
C PRO A 68 -9.17 -8.60 7.57
N GLN A 69 -9.99 -8.58 6.52
CA GLN A 69 -9.61 -9.00 5.17
C GLN A 69 -9.11 -7.77 4.40
N LEU A 70 -7.84 -7.81 3.99
CA LEU A 70 -7.21 -6.71 3.25
C LEU A 70 -7.54 -6.75 1.76
N ARG A 71 -7.81 -5.57 1.20
CA ARG A 71 -8.02 -5.36 -0.24
C ARG A 71 -7.02 -4.34 -0.76
N MET A 72 -6.27 -4.73 -1.78
CA MET A 72 -5.34 -3.83 -2.47
C MET A 72 -6.12 -2.83 -3.31
N MET A 73 -5.85 -1.53 -3.15
CA MET A 73 -6.48 -0.45 -3.93
C MET A 73 -5.41 0.42 -4.63
N PRO A 74 -4.74 -0.09 -5.68
CA PRO A 74 -3.61 0.58 -6.31
C PRO A 74 -3.95 1.93 -6.93
N ALA A 75 -5.15 2.06 -7.52
CA ALA A 75 -5.62 3.28 -8.15
C ALA A 75 -5.73 4.46 -7.16
N GLN A 76 -5.90 4.17 -5.86
CA GLN A 76 -5.96 5.18 -4.80
C GLN A 76 -4.67 5.20 -3.95
N ASN A 77 -3.70 4.32 -4.22
CA ASN A 77 -2.55 4.05 -3.36
C ASN A 77 -2.93 3.75 -1.90
N ARG A 78 -3.98 2.93 -1.70
CA ARG A 78 -4.57 2.61 -0.40
C ARG A 78 -4.77 1.12 -0.16
N LEU A 79 -4.97 0.75 1.10
CA LEU A 79 -5.48 -0.56 1.49
C LEU A 79 -6.90 -0.41 2.03
N GLY A 80 -7.82 -1.23 1.54
CA GLY A 80 -9.12 -1.45 2.16
C GLY A 80 -9.02 -2.55 3.21
N ALA A 81 -9.83 -2.46 4.26
CA ALA A 81 -9.96 -3.47 5.30
C ALA A 81 -11.44 -3.66 5.64
N VAL A 82 -11.93 -4.87 5.42
CA VAL A 82 -13.28 -5.28 5.82
C VAL A 82 -13.15 -6.26 6.97
N MET A 83 -13.83 -6.00 8.08
CA MET A 83 -13.80 -6.86 9.25
C MET A 83 -15.20 -7.11 9.81
N ALA A 84 -15.42 -8.32 10.31
CA ALA A 84 -16.57 -8.61 11.13
C ALA A 84 -16.41 -7.93 12.49
N VAL A 85 -17.49 -7.35 12.97
CA VAL A 85 -17.58 -6.74 14.29
C VAL A 85 -18.77 -7.31 15.05
N GLU A 86 -18.66 -7.33 16.37
CA GLU A 86 -19.75 -7.74 17.26
C GLU A 86 -19.92 -6.67 18.33
N ALA A 87 -21.11 -6.10 18.44
CA ALA A 87 -21.46 -5.16 19.50
C ALA A 87 -22.27 -5.88 20.58
N GLY A 88 -21.86 -5.75 21.84
CA GLY A 88 -22.54 -6.28 23.01
C GLY A 88 -22.26 -5.44 24.25
N GLY A 89 -22.36 -6.05 25.44
CA GLY A 89 -22.11 -5.37 26.71
C GLY A 89 -23.39 -5.01 27.46
N GLN A 90 -23.27 -4.41 28.65
CA GLN A 90 -24.39 -4.20 29.57
C GLN A 90 -25.49 -3.29 29.01
N ALA A 91 -25.12 -2.36 28.12
CA ALA A 91 -26.07 -1.49 27.44
C ALA A 91 -26.95 -2.23 26.42
N LEU A 92 -26.49 -3.38 25.92
CA LEU A 92 -27.16 -4.17 24.89
C LEU A 92 -27.68 -5.48 25.49
N ARG A 93 -28.93 -5.83 25.18
CA ARG A 93 -29.55 -7.06 25.70
C ARG A 93 -28.95 -8.33 25.10
N ASN A 94 -28.42 -8.22 23.88
CA ASN A 94 -27.85 -9.30 23.08
C ASN A 94 -26.55 -8.83 22.42
N THR A 95 -25.80 -9.77 21.84
CA THR A 95 -24.72 -9.46 20.91
C THR A 95 -25.26 -9.32 19.50
N TYR A 96 -24.81 -8.30 18.79
CA TYR A 96 -25.22 -7.99 17.42
C TYR A 96 -24.00 -8.07 16.50
N PRO A 97 -24.00 -8.99 15.52
CA PRO A 97 -22.95 -9.03 14.51
C PRO A 97 -23.09 -7.83 13.56
N GLY A 98 -21.99 -7.50 12.91
CA GLY A 98 -21.91 -6.39 11.99
C GLY A 98 -20.67 -6.43 11.13
N THR A 99 -20.57 -5.44 10.25
CA THR A 99 -19.46 -5.26 9.32
C THR A 99 -18.88 -3.86 9.49
N PHE A 100 -17.55 -3.79 9.51
CA PHE A 100 -16.79 -2.55 9.52
C PHE A 100 -15.87 -2.52 8.29
N ASP A 101 -16.11 -1.55 7.41
CA ASP A 101 -15.36 -1.31 6.18
C ASP A 101 -14.69 0.06 6.26
N LEU A 102 -13.39 0.08 6.01
CA LEU A 102 -12.62 1.30 5.91
C LEU A 102 -11.48 1.15 4.90
N ASP A 103 -10.89 2.27 4.52
CA ASP A 103 -9.63 2.30 3.78
C ASP A 103 -8.63 3.27 4.42
N PHE A 104 -7.35 3.02 4.16
CA PHE A 104 -6.26 3.80 4.73
C PHE A 104 -5.06 3.89 3.79
N ALA A 105 -4.33 4.99 3.91
CA ALA A 105 -3.05 5.17 3.25
C ALA A 105 -1.92 4.61 4.12
N LEU A 106 -0.76 4.41 3.53
CA LEU A 106 0.41 3.88 4.23
C LEU A 106 1.52 4.92 4.29
N ARG A 107 2.16 5.01 5.45
CA ARG A 107 3.35 5.85 5.65
C ARG A 107 4.48 5.06 6.30
N TYR A 108 5.70 5.42 5.95
CA TYR A 108 6.89 4.94 6.63
C TYR A 108 7.14 5.80 7.88
N GLU A 109 7.42 5.15 9.00
CA GLU A 109 7.81 5.77 10.26
C GLU A 109 9.28 5.44 10.53
N ALA A 110 10.14 6.44 10.35
CA ALA A 110 11.58 6.26 10.48
C ALA A 110 12.03 6.04 11.92
N SER A 111 11.25 6.48 12.91
CA SER A 111 11.62 6.35 14.33
C SER A 111 11.70 4.90 14.83
N ASP A 112 10.90 3.99 14.24
CA ASP A 112 10.89 2.58 14.60
C ASP A 112 10.93 1.62 13.38
N MET A 113 11.20 2.17 12.19
CA MET A 113 11.33 1.43 10.93
C MET A 113 10.04 0.67 10.54
N THR A 114 8.87 1.24 10.83
CA THR A 114 7.58 0.60 10.57
C THR A 114 6.82 1.20 9.40
N ILE A 115 6.02 0.38 8.73
CA ILE A 115 4.95 0.82 7.84
C ILE A 115 3.65 0.85 8.63
N ARG A 116 3.04 2.03 8.69
CA ARG A 116 1.85 2.30 9.49
C ARG A 116 0.69 2.78 8.62
N ALA A 117 -0.52 2.39 9.02
CA ALA A 117 -1.73 3.00 8.50
C ALA A 117 -1.86 4.47 8.97
N HIS A 118 -2.32 5.33 8.06
CA HIS A 118 -2.69 6.71 8.33
C HIS A 118 -3.83 7.15 7.41
N GLU A 119 -4.36 8.35 7.65
CA GLU A 119 -5.52 8.89 6.90
C GLU A 119 -6.67 7.88 6.86
N LEU A 120 -7.08 7.37 8.01
CA LEU A 120 -8.15 6.39 8.11
C LEU A 120 -9.45 7.00 7.55
N LYS A 121 -10.12 6.26 6.67
CA LYS A 121 -11.42 6.66 6.10
C LYS A 121 -12.42 5.53 6.32
N VAL A 122 -13.39 5.77 7.20
CA VAL A 122 -14.49 4.84 7.42
C VAL A 122 -15.47 4.92 6.26
N ASN A 123 -15.73 3.77 5.63
CA ASN A 123 -16.71 3.64 4.55
C ASN A 123 -18.07 3.24 5.12
N ALA A 124 -18.09 2.26 6.03
CA ALA A 124 -19.29 1.77 6.65
C ALA A 124 -19.00 1.14 8.02
N LEU A 125 -19.85 1.40 8.99
CA LEU A 125 -19.98 0.60 10.21
C LEU A 125 -21.46 0.26 10.37
N GLN A 126 -21.79 -1.00 10.18
CA GLN A 126 -23.17 -1.46 10.13
C GLN A 126 -23.31 -2.69 11.00
N PHE A 127 -24.47 -2.84 11.62
CA PHE A 127 -24.78 -3.99 12.44
C PHE A 127 -26.14 -4.55 12.08
N ASP A 128 -26.21 -5.87 12.06
CA ASP A 128 -27.41 -6.59 11.68
C ASP A 128 -28.39 -6.60 12.85
N SER A 129 -29.67 -6.34 12.55
CA SER A 129 -30.78 -6.43 13.52
C SER A 129 -30.65 -5.50 14.74
N LEU A 130 -29.78 -4.47 14.67
CA LEU A 130 -29.60 -3.48 15.72
C LEU A 130 -30.72 -2.42 15.62
N PRO A 131 -31.42 -2.07 16.72
CA PRO A 131 -32.46 -1.03 16.67
C PRO A 131 -31.93 0.31 16.10
N PRO A 132 -32.72 1.06 15.31
CA PRO A 132 -32.24 2.26 14.61
C PRO A 132 -31.55 3.28 15.51
N GLN A 133 -32.08 3.49 16.72
CA GLN A 133 -31.53 4.42 17.71
C GLN A 133 -30.12 3.99 18.16
N ALA A 134 -29.92 2.70 18.45
CA ALA A 134 -28.62 2.17 18.83
C ALA A 134 -27.65 2.11 17.65
N SER A 135 -28.15 1.86 16.44
CA SER A 135 -27.34 1.92 15.21
C SER A 135 -26.77 3.32 14.95
N MET A 136 -27.52 4.39 15.21
CA MET A 136 -27.01 5.76 15.06
C MET A 136 -25.90 6.07 16.06
N LEU A 137 -26.08 5.67 17.32
CA LEU A 137 -25.07 5.85 18.37
C LEU A 137 -23.79 5.09 18.03
N LEU A 138 -23.90 3.82 17.63
CA LEU A 138 -22.77 3.00 17.20
C LEU A 138 -22.10 3.52 15.93
N GLY A 139 -22.88 4.01 14.97
CA GLY A 139 -22.36 4.61 13.74
C GLY A 139 -21.46 5.83 14.01
N SER A 140 -21.79 6.64 15.02
CA SER A 140 -20.96 7.78 15.45
C SER A 140 -19.60 7.36 16.03
N TYR A 141 -19.50 6.13 16.51
CA TYR A 141 -18.27 5.57 17.07
C TYR A 141 -17.29 5.06 15.99
N GLY A 142 -17.72 4.96 14.74
CA GLY A 142 -16.92 4.44 13.63
C GLY A 142 -15.52 5.06 13.51
N PRO A 143 -15.37 6.39 13.47
CA PRO A 143 -14.06 7.04 13.37
C PRO A 143 -13.13 6.69 14.54
N GLN A 144 -13.63 6.75 15.77
CA GLN A 144 -12.85 6.38 16.96
C GLN A 144 -12.48 4.89 16.96
N LEU A 145 -13.39 4.02 16.53
CA LEU A 145 -13.12 2.60 16.37
C LEU A 145 -12.02 2.36 15.31
N ALA A 146 -12.06 3.08 14.19
CA ALA A 146 -11.05 3.03 13.14
C ALA A 146 -9.67 3.39 13.69
N GLU A 147 -9.60 4.49 14.43
CA GLU A 147 -8.39 4.95 15.10
C GLU A 147 -7.86 3.89 16.05
N GLN A 148 -8.72 3.36 16.93
CA GLN A 148 -8.29 2.39 17.92
C GLN A 148 -7.92 1.01 17.34
N ALA A 149 -8.50 0.64 16.20
CA ALA A 149 -8.20 -0.62 15.50
C ALA A 149 -6.92 -0.51 14.68
N LEU A 150 -6.76 0.60 13.96
CA LEU A 150 -5.80 0.70 12.88
C LEU A 150 -4.84 1.89 12.95
N GLN A 151 -5.08 2.91 13.80
CA GLN A 151 -4.10 3.97 13.98
C GLN A 151 -2.84 3.42 14.61
N GLY A 152 -1.71 3.62 13.94
CA GLY A 152 -0.44 3.04 14.36
C GLY A 152 -0.40 1.51 14.26
N ALA A 153 -1.35 0.88 13.55
CA ALA A 153 -1.19 -0.51 13.17
C ALA A 153 0.11 -0.64 12.37
N VAL A 154 1.04 -1.41 12.92
CA VAL A 154 2.26 -1.79 12.22
C VAL A 154 1.86 -2.91 11.28
N LEU A 155 1.75 -2.58 9.99
CA LEU A 155 1.48 -3.57 8.95
C LEU A 155 2.74 -4.36 8.60
N HIS A 156 3.90 -3.73 8.72
CA HIS A 156 5.19 -4.37 8.49
C HIS A 156 6.29 -3.61 9.24
N THR A 157 7.27 -4.34 9.76
CA THR A 157 8.50 -3.76 10.31
C THR A 157 9.66 -4.13 9.39
N LEU A 158 10.36 -3.13 8.88
CA LEU A 158 11.58 -3.37 8.10
C LEU A 158 12.66 -3.85 9.05
N LYS A 159 13.32 -4.97 8.70
CA LYS A 159 14.40 -5.48 9.54
C LYS A 159 15.66 -4.67 9.28
N PRO A 160 16.54 -4.47 10.28
CA PRO A 160 17.80 -3.77 10.08
C PRO A 160 18.66 -4.36 8.95
N GLN A 161 18.64 -5.68 8.77
CA GLN A 161 19.30 -6.36 7.64
C GLN A 161 18.72 -5.99 6.26
N ASP A 162 17.42 -5.66 6.17
CA ASP A 162 16.77 -5.24 4.94
C ASP A 162 17.13 -3.77 4.60
N LEU A 163 17.55 -3.01 5.62
CA LEU A 163 17.97 -1.61 5.53
C LEU A 163 19.50 -1.43 5.45
N ALA A 164 20.30 -2.41 5.89
CA ALA A 164 21.76 -2.27 5.99
C ALA A 164 22.44 -1.96 4.65
N LEU A 165 22.01 -2.61 3.57
CA LEU A 165 22.51 -2.32 2.22
C LEU A 165 22.06 -0.91 1.76
N PRO A 166 20.75 -0.56 1.79
CA PRO A 166 20.26 0.81 1.59
C PRO A 166 21.00 1.89 2.39
N ASP A 167 21.15 1.70 3.70
CA ASP A 167 21.77 2.66 4.61
C ASP A 167 23.26 2.87 4.29
N SER A 168 23.98 1.79 3.96
CA SER A 168 25.39 1.88 3.52
C SER A 168 25.57 2.65 2.21
N MET A 169 24.52 2.69 1.37
CA MET A 169 24.46 3.47 0.13
C MET A 169 23.91 4.89 0.35
N GLY A 170 23.63 5.27 1.60
CA GLY A 170 23.05 6.56 1.94
C GLY A 170 21.64 6.75 1.41
N VAL A 171 20.85 5.67 1.25
CA VAL A 171 19.45 5.73 0.83
C VAL A 171 18.50 5.30 1.96
N GLN A 172 17.32 5.92 2.03
CA GLN A 172 16.28 5.62 3.02
C GLN A 172 14.96 5.25 2.34
N PRO A 173 14.08 4.47 2.99
CA PRO A 173 12.74 4.24 2.50
C PRO A 173 11.99 5.56 2.31
N SER A 174 11.28 5.72 1.19
CA SER A 174 10.38 6.87 0.99
C SER A 174 9.00 6.44 0.55
N THR A 175 8.76 6.39 -0.76
CA THR A 175 7.44 6.21 -1.35
C THR A 175 7.02 4.77 -1.18
N ILE A 176 5.87 4.58 -0.55
CA ILE A 176 5.16 3.31 -0.48
C ILE A 176 4.11 3.31 -1.58
N THR A 177 4.20 2.34 -2.48
CA THR A 177 3.24 2.12 -3.57
C THR A 177 2.47 0.83 -3.33
N VAL A 178 1.14 0.94 -3.26
CA VAL A 178 0.24 -0.19 -3.26
C VAL A 178 0.08 -0.73 -4.68
N THR A 179 0.29 -2.03 -4.83
CA THR A 179 0.14 -2.76 -6.09
C THR A 179 -0.92 -3.85 -5.92
N ALA A 180 -1.34 -4.48 -7.02
CA ALA A 180 -2.27 -5.61 -6.96
C ALA A 180 -1.72 -6.82 -6.17
N LYS A 181 -0.39 -6.92 -5.98
CA LYS A 181 0.28 -8.06 -5.33
C LYS A 181 0.81 -7.75 -3.93
N GLY A 182 0.69 -6.50 -3.46
CA GLY A 182 1.28 -6.05 -2.21
C GLY A 182 1.88 -4.64 -2.29
N LEU A 183 2.83 -4.35 -1.43
CA LEU A 183 3.50 -3.05 -1.34
C LEU A 183 4.87 -3.10 -2.00
N VAL A 184 5.21 -2.01 -2.69
CA VAL A 184 6.58 -1.72 -3.12
C VAL A 184 7.06 -0.49 -2.38
N ILE A 185 8.18 -0.61 -1.71
CA ILE A 185 8.84 0.46 -0.97
C ILE A 185 10.04 0.89 -1.79
N ALA A 186 10.02 2.12 -2.29
CA ALA A 186 11.16 2.71 -2.98
C ALA A 186 12.17 3.25 -1.97
N PHE A 187 13.45 3.19 -2.32
CA PHE A 187 14.52 3.83 -1.57
C PHE A 187 15.05 5.03 -2.34
N VAL A 188 15.30 6.13 -1.63
CA VAL A 188 15.83 7.39 -2.19
C VAL A 188 17.03 7.87 -1.39
N ASN A 189 17.92 8.62 -2.01
CA ASN A 189 19.08 9.20 -1.34
C ASN A 189 18.64 10.02 -0.12
N LYS A 190 19.32 9.81 1.00
CA LYS A 190 19.15 10.59 2.23
C LYS A 190 19.54 12.04 1.93
N PRO A 191 18.72 13.03 2.30
CA PRO A 191 19.08 14.43 2.13
C PRO A 191 20.36 14.72 2.92
N MET A 192 21.37 15.29 2.25
CA MET A 192 22.57 15.77 2.91
C MET A 192 22.16 16.93 3.84
N SER A 193 22.35 16.76 5.15
CA SER A 193 22.14 17.81 6.17
C SER A 193 23.38 18.67 6.30
#